data_AF-E7BRV3-F1
#
_entry.id   AF-E7BRV3-F1
#
_cell.length_a   1.000
_cell.length_b   1.000
_cell.length_c   1.000
_cell.angle_alpha   90.00
_cell.angle_beta   90.00
_cell.angle_gamma   90.00
#
_symmetry.space_group_name_H-M   'P 1'
#
loop_
_entity.id
_entity.type
_entity.pdbx_description
1 polymer ?
#
loop_
_entity_poly.entity_id
_entity_poly.type
_entity_poly.pdbx_seq_one_letter_code
_entity_poly.pdbx_strand_id
1 'polypeptide(L)'
;FQIRLGSCPVVVLNGERAIRQALVQQGAAFADRPPFPSFRVVSGGRSLAFGQYSQRWKVQRRVAHSMMLAFSTRQPGSRRVLQGHLVGEARELVELLVRGSAGGAFVDPRPLTVVAVANVMSAVCFGCRYSHDDAEFRELLSHNEEFGRTVGAGSLVDVLPWLQRFPNPVRTVFREFEQLNRNFSNF
;
A
#
# COMPACT_ATOMS: atom_id res chain seq x y z
N PHE A 1 15.48 -7.60 21.06
CA PHE A 1 15.28 -9.03 21.39
C PHE A 1 14.95 -9.80 20.13
N GLN A 2 14.85 -11.13 20.18
CA GLN A 2 14.48 -11.94 19.02
C GLN A 2 13.26 -12.82 19.33
N ILE A 3 12.42 -13.03 18.32
CA ILE A 3 11.30 -13.98 18.33
C ILE A 3 11.47 -14.94 17.17
N ARG A 4 10.79 -16.09 17.21
CA ARG A 4 10.78 -17.05 16.11
C ARG A 4 9.36 -17.18 15.58
N LEU A 5 9.16 -16.83 14.31
CA LEU A 5 7.89 -17.00 13.61
C LEU A 5 8.04 -18.18 12.66
N GLY A 6 7.44 -19.32 13.01
CA GLY A 6 7.63 -20.56 12.27
C GLY A 6 9.11 -20.95 12.17
N SER A 7 9.62 -21.03 10.94
CA SER A 7 11.04 -21.31 10.69
C SER A 7 11.93 -20.06 10.63
N CYS A 8 11.36 -18.85 10.69
CA CYS A 8 12.07 -17.58 10.51
C CYS A 8 12.45 -16.95 11.87
N PRO A 9 13.75 -16.78 12.19
CA PRO A 9 14.18 -15.95 13.31
C PRO A 9 14.00 -14.46 12.96
N VAL A 10 13.34 -13.71 13.84
CA VAL A 10 13.03 -12.29 13.65
C VAL A 10 13.64 -11.48 14.80
N VAL A 11 14.48 -10.51 14.45
CA VAL A 11 15.00 -9.53 15.40
C VAL A 11 14.04 -8.36 15.50
N VAL A 12 13.57 -8.06 16.71
CA VAL A 12 12.63 -6.95 16.95
C VAL A 12 13.39 -5.77 17.55
N LEU A 13 13.43 -4.68 16.79
CA LEU A 13 13.97 -3.40 17.22
C LEU A 13 12.88 -2.60 17.92
N ASN A 14 13.10 -2.27 19.19
CA ASN A 14 12.17 -1.50 20.01
C ASN A 14 12.91 -0.32 20.63
N GLY A 15 12.20 0.80 20.77
CA GLY A 15 12.77 2.03 21.30
C GLY A 15 13.52 2.86 20.24
N GLU A 16 13.41 4.18 20.37
CA GLU A 16 13.94 5.14 19.40
C GLU A 16 15.44 4.96 19.15
N ARG A 17 16.25 4.79 20.20
CA ARG A 17 17.71 4.66 20.08
C ARG A 17 18.10 3.48 19.20
N ALA A 18 17.49 2.31 19.43
CA ALA A 18 17.78 1.11 18.64
C ALA A 18 17.32 1.28 17.18
N ILE A 19 16.13 1.85 16.97
CA ILE A 19 15.58 2.11 15.64
C ILE A 19 16.46 3.11 14.87
N ARG A 20 16.85 4.23 15.49
CA ARG A 20 17.73 5.24 14.88
C ARG A 20 19.11 4.68 14.58
N GLN A 21 19.68 3.88 15.48
CA GLN A 21 20.97 3.25 15.25
C GLN A 21 20.91 2.31 14.03
N ALA A 22 19.92 1.43 13.96
CA ALA A 22 19.79 0.47 12.87
C ALA A 22 19.41 1.12 11.53
N LEU A 23 18.35 1.94 11.51
CA LEU A 23 17.76 2.44 10.26
C LEU A 23 18.40 3.72 9.72
N VAL A 24 19.10 4.49 10.56
CA VAL A 24 19.77 5.74 10.16
C VAL A 24 21.29 5.58 10.19
N GLN A 25 21.87 5.31 11.36
CA GLN A 25 23.33 5.26 11.50
C GLN A 25 23.94 4.06 10.74
N GLN A 26 23.22 2.94 10.72
CA GLN A 26 23.60 1.71 10.02
C GLN A 26 22.67 1.42 8.83
N GLY A 27 22.03 2.44 8.27
CA GLY A 27 20.88 2.28 7.36
C GLY A 27 21.13 1.34 6.18
N ALA A 28 22.33 1.33 5.58
CA ALA A 28 22.66 0.42 4.48
C ALA A 28 22.62 -1.07 4.89
N ALA A 29 22.98 -1.39 6.13
CA ALA A 29 22.96 -2.77 6.65
C ALA A 29 21.53 -3.29 6.90
N PHE A 30 20.57 -2.39 7.11
CA PHE A 30 19.15 -2.71 7.37
C PHE A 30 18.21 -2.34 6.21
N ALA A 31 18.75 -1.91 5.07
CA ALA A 31 17.95 -1.42 3.95
C ALA A 31 17.29 -2.54 3.12
N ASP A 32 17.76 -3.78 3.24
CA ASP A 32 17.27 -4.90 2.44
C ASP A 32 15.86 -5.36 2.84
N ARG A 33 15.29 -6.25 2.02
CA ARG A 33 13.99 -6.88 2.25
C ARG A 33 14.15 -8.39 2.28
N PRO A 34 13.43 -9.09 3.18
CA PRO A 34 13.38 -10.55 3.14
C PRO A 34 12.90 -11.05 1.77
N PRO A 35 13.43 -12.18 1.27
CA PRO A 35 13.02 -12.77 -0.01
C PRO A 35 11.70 -13.54 0.13
N PHE A 36 10.68 -12.90 0.70
CA PHE A 36 9.39 -13.50 0.97
C PHE A 36 8.59 -13.77 -0.32
N PRO A 37 7.88 -14.91 -0.43
CA PRO A 37 7.04 -15.21 -1.58
C PRO A 37 6.02 -14.12 -1.89
N SER A 38 5.35 -13.57 -0.86
CA SER A 38 4.37 -12.50 -1.01
C SER A 38 4.95 -11.26 -1.70
N PHE A 39 6.20 -10.91 -1.39
CA PHE A 39 6.88 -9.72 -1.92
C PHE A 39 7.15 -9.83 -3.42
N ARG A 40 7.34 -11.05 -3.94
CA ARG A 40 7.59 -11.31 -5.36
C ARG A 40 6.34 -11.17 -6.22
N VAL A 41 5.16 -11.33 -5.63
CA VAL A 41 3.88 -11.18 -6.34
C VAL A 41 3.58 -9.70 -6.62
N VAL A 42 4.01 -8.80 -5.74
CA VAL A 42 3.69 -7.37 -5.84
C VAL A 42 4.36 -6.70 -7.03
N SER A 43 3.56 -6.00 -7.84
CA SER A 43 4.01 -5.27 -9.04
C SER A 43 4.85 -6.14 -10.00
N GLY A 44 4.48 -7.41 -10.18
CA GLY A 44 5.19 -8.35 -11.03
C GLY A 44 6.65 -8.59 -10.59
N GLY A 45 6.92 -8.51 -9.28
CA GLY A 45 8.25 -8.70 -8.70
C GLY A 45 9.20 -7.49 -8.83
N ARG A 46 8.70 -6.33 -9.28
CA ARG A 46 9.49 -5.09 -9.48
C ARG A 46 9.14 -3.99 -8.47
N SER A 47 8.50 -4.36 -7.37
CA SER A 47 8.08 -3.43 -6.32
C SER A 47 9.27 -2.69 -5.71
N LEU A 48 9.15 -1.37 -5.58
CA LEU A 48 10.12 -0.56 -4.87
C LEU A 48 10.04 -0.77 -3.34
N ALA A 49 8.85 -1.03 -2.81
CA ALA A 49 8.61 -1.18 -1.36
C ALA A 49 9.10 -2.54 -0.83
N PHE A 50 8.94 -3.59 -1.64
CA PHE A 50 9.23 -4.98 -1.27
C PHE A 50 10.47 -5.56 -1.97
N GLY A 51 11.07 -4.83 -2.91
CA GLY A 51 12.28 -5.26 -3.61
C GLY A 51 13.54 -5.25 -2.74
N GLN A 52 14.48 -6.10 -3.10
CA GLN A 52 15.76 -6.24 -2.40
C GLN A 52 16.72 -5.08 -2.70
N TYR A 53 17.55 -4.76 -1.71
CA TYR A 53 18.54 -3.69 -1.79
C TYR A 53 19.63 -4.05 -2.79
N SER A 54 19.66 -3.30 -3.89
CA SER A 54 20.59 -3.49 -4.99
C SER A 54 20.90 -2.16 -5.67
N GLN A 55 21.90 -2.12 -6.55
CA GLN A 55 22.20 -0.89 -7.30
C GLN A 55 21.03 -0.46 -8.20
N ARG A 56 20.35 -1.44 -8.81
CA ARG A 56 19.12 -1.20 -9.59
C ARG A 56 18.02 -0.60 -8.72
N TRP A 57 17.77 -1.18 -7.54
CA TRP A 57 16.78 -0.67 -6.59
C TRP A 57 17.10 0.76 -6.12
N LYS A 58 18.38 1.08 -5.88
CA LYS A 58 18.82 2.44 -5.51
C LYS A 58 18.47 3.47 -6.59
N VAL A 59 18.67 3.13 -7.87
CA VAL A 59 18.29 3.99 -8.99
C VAL A 59 16.77 4.16 -9.03
N GLN A 60 16.01 3.07 -8.97
CA GLN A 60 14.54 3.11 -8.93
C GLN A 60 14.03 3.98 -7.78
N ARG A 61 14.59 3.83 -6.57
CA ARG A 61 14.24 4.64 -5.40
C ARG A 61 14.53 6.11 -5.62
N ARG A 62 15.71 6.44 -6.17
CA ARG A 62 16.12 7.82 -6.42
C ARG A 62 15.18 8.50 -7.40
N VAL A 63 14.84 7.84 -8.51
CA VAL A 63 13.94 8.39 -9.53
C VAL A 63 12.55 8.59 -8.94
N ALA A 64 11.97 7.56 -8.31
CA ALA A 64 10.64 7.64 -7.71
C ALA A 64 10.54 8.77 -6.66
N HIS A 65 11.53 8.87 -5.77
CA HIS A 65 11.56 9.92 -4.76
C HIS A 65 11.73 11.33 -5.36
N SER A 66 12.58 11.49 -6.38
CA SER A 66 12.71 12.76 -7.11
C SER A 66 11.40 13.18 -7.76
N MET A 67 10.66 12.26 -8.36
CA MET A 67 9.33 12.52 -8.92
C MET A 67 8.34 12.95 -7.83
N MET A 68 8.28 12.23 -6.70
CA MET A 68 7.42 12.59 -5.56
C MET A 68 7.71 14.01 -5.03
N LEU A 69 8.97 14.42 -4.96
CA LEU A 69 9.36 15.79 -4.57
C LEU A 69 9.00 16.83 -5.63
N ALA A 70 9.11 16.47 -6.91
CA ALA A 70 8.74 17.35 -8.01
C ALA A 70 7.25 17.71 -7.98
N PHE A 71 6.39 16.73 -7.66
CA PHE A 71 4.95 16.91 -7.55
C PHE A 71 4.52 17.62 -6.25
N SER A 72 5.22 17.41 -5.14
CA SER A 72 4.79 17.93 -3.83
C SER A 72 5.30 19.34 -3.50
N THR A 73 6.55 19.70 -3.82
CA THR A 73 7.16 20.94 -3.29
C THR A 73 7.97 21.76 -4.29
N ARG A 74 8.45 21.19 -5.39
CA ARG A 74 9.40 21.90 -6.27
C ARG A 74 8.77 22.80 -7.33
N GLN A 75 7.48 22.67 -7.63
CA GLN A 75 6.82 23.44 -8.68
C GLN A 75 5.50 24.05 -8.17
N PRO A 76 5.36 25.39 -8.14
CA PRO A 76 4.14 26.06 -7.69
C PRO A 76 2.88 25.63 -8.48
N GLY A 77 3.02 25.31 -9.77
CA GLY A 77 1.94 24.79 -10.61
C GLY A 77 1.46 23.42 -10.17
N SER A 78 2.37 22.48 -9.91
CA SER A 78 2.04 21.10 -9.50
C SER A 78 1.28 21.06 -8.17
N ARG A 79 1.65 21.93 -7.22
CA ARG A 79 0.93 22.04 -5.95
C ARG A 79 -0.51 22.51 -6.13
N ARG A 80 -0.77 23.44 -7.05
CA ARG A 80 -2.13 23.92 -7.34
C ARG A 80 -2.99 22.83 -7.96
N VAL A 81 -2.43 22.02 -8.87
CA VAL A 81 -3.14 20.88 -9.47
C VAL A 81 -3.53 19.86 -8.40
N LEU A 82 -2.59 19.45 -7.55
CA LEU A 82 -2.86 18.55 -6.42
C LEU A 82 -3.93 19.13 -5.47
N GLN A 83 -3.82 20.42 -5.13
CA GLN A 83 -4.79 21.09 -4.29
C GLN A 83 -6.18 21.14 -4.93
N GLY A 84 -6.26 21.32 -6.25
CA GLY A 84 -7.51 21.26 -7.00
C GLY A 84 -8.20 19.91 -6.86
N HIS A 85 -7.46 18.81 -7.04
CA HIS A 85 -7.99 17.46 -6.84
C HIS A 85 -8.42 17.21 -5.39
N LEU A 86 -7.62 17.64 -4.41
CA LEU A 86 -7.96 17.51 -2.99
C LEU A 86 -9.25 18.25 -2.64
N VAL A 87 -9.42 19.50 -3.10
CA VAL A 87 -10.63 20.28 -2.82
C VAL A 87 -11.84 19.69 -3.55
N GLY A 88 -11.65 19.19 -4.77
CA GLY A 88 -12.71 18.48 -5.52
C GLY A 88 -13.23 17.26 -4.78
N GLU A 89 -12.35 16.33 -4.41
CA GLU A 89 -12.73 15.12 -3.68
C GLU A 89 -13.25 15.42 -2.28
N ALA A 90 -12.71 16.44 -1.59
CA ALA A 90 -13.24 16.85 -0.29
C ALA A 90 -14.67 17.36 -0.38
N ARG A 91 -15.02 18.12 -1.43
CA ARG A 91 -16.40 18.59 -1.66
C ARG A 91 -17.35 17.42 -1.90
N GLU A 92 -16.99 16.53 -2.82
CA GLU A 92 -17.81 15.36 -3.16
C GLU A 92 -17.98 14.43 -1.94
N LEU A 93 -16.92 14.20 -1.16
CA LEU A 93 -16.98 13.43 0.07
C LEU A 93 -17.96 14.05 1.10
N VAL A 94 -17.90 15.36 1.31
CA VAL A 94 -18.83 16.04 2.23
C VAL A 94 -20.26 15.92 1.74
N GLU A 95 -20.52 16.12 0.45
CA GLU A 95 -21.86 15.97 -0.13
C GLU A 95 -22.42 14.56 0.06
N LEU A 96 -21.61 13.52 -0.17
CA LEU A 96 -22.00 12.13 0.02
C LEU A 96 -22.28 11.79 1.48
N LEU A 97 -21.44 12.27 2.41
CA LEU A 97 -21.64 12.07 3.84
C LEU A 97 -22.91 12.76 4.35
N VAL A 98 -23.15 14.01 3.93
CA VAL A 98 -24.36 14.77 4.31
C VAL A 98 -25.61 14.08 3.76
N ARG A 99 -25.57 13.66 2.48
CA ARG A 99 -26.68 12.92 1.87
C ARG A 99 -26.95 11.60 2.56
N GLY A 100 -25.91 10.83 2.87
CA GLY A 100 -26.02 9.54 3.56
C GLY A 100 -26.48 9.65 5.01
N SER A 101 -26.29 10.81 5.64
CA SER A 101 -26.71 11.10 7.02
C SER A 101 -28.04 11.85 7.12
N ALA A 102 -28.77 11.98 6.01
CA ALA A 102 -30.05 12.68 5.98
C ALA A 102 -31.06 12.02 6.93
N GLY A 103 -31.90 12.85 7.58
CA GLY A 103 -32.92 12.38 8.52
C GLY A 103 -32.36 11.77 9.81
N GLY A 104 -31.09 12.05 10.16
CA GLY A 104 -30.44 11.51 11.37
C GLY A 104 -29.90 10.09 11.19
N ALA A 105 -29.79 9.61 9.95
CA ALA A 105 -29.14 8.34 9.65
C ALA A 105 -27.64 8.39 9.98
N PHE A 106 -27.08 7.24 10.36
CA PHE A 106 -25.64 7.04 10.51
C PHE A 106 -25.07 6.42 9.24
N VAL A 107 -23.92 6.90 8.80
CA VAL A 107 -23.21 6.38 7.62
C VAL A 107 -21.81 5.90 8.03
N ASP A 108 -21.37 4.80 7.44
CA ASP A 108 -19.97 4.36 7.53
C ASP A 108 -19.13 5.14 6.52
N PRO A 109 -18.18 6.00 6.96
CA PRO A 109 -17.40 6.82 6.05
C PRO A 109 -16.28 6.05 5.33
N ARG A 110 -15.95 4.81 5.74
CA ARG A 110 -14.76 4.09 5.25
C ARG A 110 -14.75 3.90 3.73
N PRO A 111 -15.82 3.43 3.07
CA PRO A 111 -15.79 3.25 1.62
C PRO A 111 -15.61 4.57 0.87
N LEU A 112 -16.25 5.64 1.36
CA LEU A 112 -16.19 6.97 0.76
C LEU A 112 -14.79 7.59 0.88
N THR A 113 -14.13 7.43 2.03
CA THR A 113 -12.77 7.97 2.22
C THR A 113 -11.73 7.21 1.39
N VAL A 114 -11.88 5.89 1.25
CA VAL A 114 -11.00 5.07 0.40
C VAL A 114 -11.10 5.51 -1.05
N VAL A 115 -12.31 5.67 -1.59
CA VAL A 115 -12.51 6.13 -2.97
C VAL A 115 -12.01 7.56 -3.17
N ALA A 116 -12.30 8.48 -2.24
CA ALA A 116 -11.84 9.86 -2.31
C ALA A 116 -10.30 9.97 -2.38
N VAL A 117 -9.59 9.25 -1.50
CA VAL A 117 -8.12 9.24 -1.50
C VAL A 117 -7.57 8.58 -2.77
N ALA A 118 -8.19 7.48 -3.21
CA ALA A 118 -7.79 6.79 -4.43
C ALA A 118 -7.99 7.68 -5.68
N ASN A 119 -9.06 8.47 -5.74
CA ASN A 119 -9.30 9.42 -6.82
C ASN A 119 -8.26 10.55 -6.87
N VAL A 120 -7.85 11.11 -5.73
CA VAL A 120 -6.75 12.09 -5.68
C VAL A 120 -5.47 11.49 -6.26
N MET A 121 -5.13 10.27 -5.85
CA MET A 121 -3.95 9.58 -6.36
C MET A 121 -4.07 9.18 -7.82
N SER A 122 -5.26 8.74 -8.26
CA SER A 122 -5.56 8.40 -9.66
C SER A 122 -5.40 9.62 -10.56
N ALA A 123 -5.92 10.78 -10.14
CA ALA A 123 -5.77 12.01 -10.90
C ALA A 123 -4.30 12.44 -11.00
N VAL A 124 -3.51 12.25 -9.93
CA VAL A 124 -2.08 12.57 -9.93
C VAL A 124 -1.25 11.59 -10.79
N CYS A 125 -1.55 10.30 -10.74
CA CYS A 125 -0.78 9.26 -11.41
C CYS A 125 -1.19 9.04 -12.87
N PHE A 126 -2.48 9.14 -13.17
CA PHE A 126 -3.08 8.74 -14.44
C PHE A 126 -3.89 9.86 -15.11
N GLY A 127 -4.13 10.98 -14.42
CA GLY A 127 -4.93 12.08 -14.96
C GLY A 127 -6.43 11.80 -15.05
N CYS A 128 -6.91 10.69 -14.47
CA CYS A 128 -8.31 10.29 -14.49
C CYS A 128 -8.90 10.18 -13.07
N ARG A 129 -10.22 10.34 -12.98
CA ARG A 129 -11.04 10.24 -11.77
C ARG A 129 -12.17 9.26 -12.03
N TYR A 130 -12.50 8.43 -11.05
CA TYR A 130 -13.60 7.50 -11.11
C TYR A 130 -14.80 8.04 -10.33
N SER A 131 -16.00 7.63 -10.76
CA SER A 131 -17.22 7.93 -10.01
C SER A 131 -17.14 7.29 -8.63
N HIS A 132 -17.68 7.96 -7.61
CA HIS A 132 -17.86 7.31 -6.32
C HIS A 132 -18.69 6.05 -6.42
N ASP A 133 -19.57 5.93 -7.42
CA ASP A 133 -20.44 4.78 -7.71
C ASP A 133 -19.85 3.70 -8.62
N ASP A 134 -18.60 3.86 -9.07
CA ASP A 134 -17.94 2.89 -9.93
C ASP A 134 -17.71 1.56 -9.19
N ALA A 135 -18.44 0.52 -9.61
CA ALA A 135 -18.40 -0.78 -8.98
C ALA A 135 -17.04 -1.47 -9.17
N GLU A 136 -16.41 -1.31 -10.33
CA GLU A 136 -15.11 -1.92 -10.63
C GLU A 136 -14.01 -1.26 -9.79
N PHE A 137 -14.04 0.07 -9.69
CA PHE A 137 -13.08 0.82 -8.87
C PHE A 137 -13.25 0.53 -7.37
N ARG A 138 -14.49 0.48 -6.87
CA ARG A 138 -14.77 0.11 -5.48
C ARG A 138 -14.30 -1.31 -5.17
N GLU A 139 -14.54 -2.25 -6.08
CA GLU A 139 -14.12 -3.63 -5.92
C GLU A 139 -12.59 -3.74 -5.90
N LEU A 140 -11.90 -3.04 -6.79
CA LEU A 140 -10.44 -2.99 -6.78
C LEU A 140 -9.89 -2.46 -5.43
N LEU A 141 -10.56 -1.49 -4.82
CA LEU A 141 -10.13 -0.88 -3.55
C LEU A 141 -10.57 -1.65 -2.28
N SER A 142 -11.61 -2.49 -2.36
CA SER A 142 -12.16 -3.23 -1.21
C SER A 142 -11.15 -4.23 -0.62
N HIS A 143 -10.21 -4.69 -1.42
CA HIS A 143 -9.22 -5.71 -1.06
C HIS A 143 -7.96 -5.15 -0.36
N ASN A 144 -7.93 -3.85 -0.01
CA ASN A 144 -6.78 -3.23 0.67
C ASN A 144 -6.44 -3.90 2.02
N GLU A 145 -7.45 -4.40 2.74
CA GLU A 145 -7.24 -5.10 4.01
C GLU A 145 -6.55 -6.45 3.81
N GLU A 146 -6.91 -7.20 2.78
CA GLU A 146 -6.27 -8.47 2.40
C GLU A 146 -4.82 -8.28 1.98
N PHE A 147 -4.55 -7.20 1.24
CA PHE A 147 -3.19 -6.79 0.92
C PHE A 147 -2.35 -6.63 2.19
N GLY A 148 -2.86 -5.85 3.16
CA GLY A 148 -2.18 -5.60 4.44
C GLY A 148 -1.97 -6.86 5.28
N ARG A 149 -2.96 -7.75 5.36
CA ARG A 149 -2.86 -9.03 6.09
C ARG A 149 -1.80 -9.97 5.49
N THR A 150 -1.62 -9.94 4.18
CA THR A 150 -0.71 -10.86 3.48
C THR A 150 0.76 -10.44 3.59
N VAL A 151 1.05 -9.14 3.47
CA VAL A 151 2.44 -8.62 3.51
C VAL A 151 2.87 -8.07 4.87
N GLY A 152 1.95 -8.05 5.84
CA GLY A 152 2.18 -7.55 7.18
C GLY A 152 3.27 -8.32 7.93
N ALA A 153 3.96 -7.62 8.84
CA ALA A 153 4.98 -8.25 9.67
C ALA A 153 4.36 -9.40 10.49
N GLY A 154 4.90 -10.61 10.31
CA GLY A 154 4.41 -11.82 10.95
C GLY A 154 3.31 -12.56 10.20
N SER A 155 3.07 -12.21 8.93
CA SER A 155 2.22 -12.99 8.04
C SER A 155 2.64 -14.46 7.98
N LEU A 156 1.68 -15.36 8.23
CA LEU A 156 1.88 -16.81 8.19
C LEU A 156 2.21 -17.31 6.77
N VAL A 157 1.82 -16.54 5.74
CA VAL A 157 2.07 -16.86 4.34
C VAL A 157 3.57 -17.02 4.07
N ASP A 158 4.38 -16.11 4.62
CA ASP A 158 5.80 -16.06 4.32
C ASP A 158 6.65 -16.88 5.28
N VAL A 159 6.27 -16.92 6.56
CA VAL A 159 7.06 -17.57 7.62
C VAL A 159 6.74 -19.07 7.79
N LEU A 160 5.63 -19.55 7.21
CA LEU A 160 5.21 -20.97 7.21
C LEU A 160 4.84 -21.43 5.78
N PRO A 161 5.80 -21.51 4.83
CA PRO A 161 5.52 -21.81 3.43
C PRO A 161 4.87 -23.18 3.20
N TRP A 162 5.02 -24.12 4.14
CA TRP A 162 4.38 -25.44 4.07
C TRP A 162 2.85 -25.38 4.17
N LEU A 163 2.27 -24.30 4.72
CA LEU A 163 0.82 -24.08 4.72
C LEU A 163 0.24 -23.94 3.32
N GLN A 164 1.05 -23.64 2.30
CA GLN A 164 0.55 -23.55 0.92
C GLN A 164 0.25 -24.93 0.28
N ARG A 165 0.65 -26.03 0.93
CA ARG A 165 0.54 -27.39 0.35
C ARG A 165 -0.86 -28.01 0.43
N PHE A 166 -1.71 -27.55 1.35
CA PHE A 166 -3.06 -28.10 1.57
C PHE A 166 -4.10 -26.98 1.73
N PRO A 167 -5.41 -27.25 1.56
CA PRO A 167 -6.44 -26.22 1.74
C PRO A 167 -6.52 -25.75 3.19
N ASN A 168 -6.34 -24.44 3.41
CA ASN A 168 -6.51 -23.77 4.71
C ASN A 168 -6.65 -22.25 4.49
N PRO A 169 -7.06 -21.47 5.51
CA PRO A 169 -7.26 -20.03 5.37
C PRO A 169 -6.02 -19.25 4.89
N VAL A 170 -4.81 -19.65 5.30
CA VAL A 170 -3.56 -18.95 4.90
C VAL A 170 -3.29 -19.13 3.40
N ARG A 171 -3.59 -20.30 2.85
CA ARG A 171 -3.51 -20.55 1.40
C ARG A 171 -4.57 -19.77 0.62
N THR A 172 -5.79 -19.68 1.15
CA THR A 172 -6.87 -18.91 0.52
C THR A 172 -6.50 -17.43 0.43
N VAL A 173 -6.09 -16.83 1.54
CA VAL A 173 -5.66 -15.42 1.60
C VAL A 173 -4.52 -15.13 0.64
N PHE A 174 -3.53 -16.04 0.54
CA PHE A 174 -2.42 -15.83 -0.39
C PHE A 174 -2.86 -15.88 -1.87
N ARG A 175 -3.82 -16.74 -2.22
CA ARG A 175 -4.37 -16.82 -3.57
C ARG A 175 -5.22 -15.61 -3.94
N GLU A 176 -6.03 -15.12 -3.01
CA GLU A 176 -6.78 -13.87 -3.14
C GLU A 176 -5.82 -12.70 -3.37
N PHE A 177 -4.73 -12.64 -2.60
CA PHE A 177 -3.67 -11.67 -2.80
C PHE A 177 -2.98 -11.75 -4.17
N GLU A 178 -2.71 -12.96 -4.67
CA GLU A 178 -2.17 -13.15 -6.03
C GLU A 178 -3.16 -12.66 -7.10
N GLN A 179 -4.45 -12.95 -6.94
CA GLN A 179 -5.49 -12.50 -7.85
C GLN A 179 -5.63 -10.97 -7.83
N LEU A 180 -5.63 -10.37 -6.63
CA LEU A 180 -5.68 -8.93 -6.45
C LEU A 180 -4.55 -8.22 -7.19
N ASN A 181 -3.31 -8.69 -7.02
CA ASN A 181 -2.15 -8.10 -7.70
C ASN A 181 -2.23 -8.25 -9.22
N ARG A 182 -2.84 -9.34 -9.74
CA ARG A 182 -3.11 -9.50 -11.17
C ARG A 182 -4.17 -8.50 -11.65
N ASN A 183 -5.27 -8.36 -10.93
CA ASN A 183 -6.34 -7.41 -11.27
C ASN A 183 -5.80 -5.97 -11.30
N PHE A 184 -5.06 -5.56 -10.26
CA PHE A 184 -4.41 -4.25 -10.20
C PHE A 184 -3.41 -3.98 -11.33
N SER A 185 -2.79 -5.03 -11.89
CA SER A 185 -1.84 -4.86 -13.00
C SER A 185 -2.52 -4.75 -14.36
N ASN A 186 -3.80 -5.16 -14.45
CA ASN A 186 -4.58 -5.20 -15.68
C ASN A 186 -5.64 -4.08 -15.77
N PHE A 187 -5.92 -3.40 -14.66
CA PHE A 187 -6.76 -2.21 -14.58
C PHE A 187 -5.99 -0.98 -15.11
#